data_AF-T4W115-F1
#
_entry.id   AF-T4W115-F1
#
_cell.length_a   1.000
_cell.length_b   1.000
_cell.length_c   1.000
_cell.angle_alpha   90.00
_cell.angle_beta   90.00
_cell.angle_gamma   90.00
#
_symmetry.space_group_name_H-M   'P 1'
#
loop_
_entity.id
_entity.type
_entity.pdbx_description
1 polymer ?
#
loop_
_entity_poly.entity_id
_entity_poly.type
_entity_poly.pdbx_seq_one_letter_code
_entity_poly.pdbx_strand_id
1 'polypeptide(L)'
;MPRKKTLKYDIENKKIIKEIKAAQLEIKHAENFFQFVSDPELVDVAIYDLEAKKSKYSYLIRVAKEKGIKNSLEECLIESLAK
;
A
#
# COMPACT_ATOMS: atom_id res chain seq x y z
N MET A 1 -1.87 -15.51 31.72
CA MET A 1 -2.86 -14.68 31.02
C MET A 1 -2.14 -13.59 30.25
N PRO A 2 -2.20 -13.52 28.91
CA PRO A 2 -1.47 -12.48 28.19
C PRO A 2 -2.17 -11.14 28.38
N ARG A 3 -1.37 -10.11 28.64
CA ARG A 3 -1.79 -8.75 29.03
C ARG A 3 -2.42 -8.05 27.82
N LYS A 4 -3.63 -7.48 27.97
CA LYS A 4 -4.44 -6.78 26.94
C LYS A 4 -3.68 -5.82 26.00
N LYS A 5 -2.51 -5.30 26.42
CA LYS A 5 -1.62 -4.43 25.63
C LYS A 5 -1.04 -5.10 24.38
N THR A 6 -0.72 -6.39 24.43
CA THR A 6 -0.11 -7.13 23.31
C THR A 6 -1.11 -7.39 22.18
N LEU A 7 -2.38 -7.64 22.52
CA LEU A 7 -3.45 -7.86 21.53
C LEU A 7 -3.76 -6.60 20.70
N LYS A 8 -3.78 -5.43 21.34
CA LYS A 8 -4.09 -4.16 20.66
C LYS A 8 -3.03 -3.82 19.61
N TYR A 9 -1.77 -4.09 19.92
CA TYR A 9 -0.63 -3.90 19.02
C TYR A 9 -0.70 -4.82 17.79
N ASP A 10 -1.07 -6.09 17.98
CA ASP A 10 -1.23 -7.05 16.88
C ASP A 10 -2.36 -6.65 15.91
N ILE A 11 -3.49 -6.16 16.44
CA ILE A 11 -4.62 -5.68 15.61
C ILE A 11 -4.21 -4.46 14.78
N GLU A 12 -3.49 -3.52 15.38
CA GLU A 12 -3.06 -2.30 14.69
C GLU A 12 -2.03 -2.58 13.59
N ASN A 13 -1.10 -3.51 13.84
CA ASN A 13 -0.15 -3.97 12.84
C ASN A 13 -0.85 -4.68 11.67
N LYS A 14 -1.80 -5.56 11.96
CA LYS A 14 -2.63 -6.23 10.93
C LYS A 14 -3.40 -5.24 10.08
N LYS A 15 -3.92 -4.16 10.69
CA LYS A 15 -4.61 -3.09 9.96
C LYS A 15 -3.67 -2.38 8.98
N ILE A 16 -2.47 -2.02 9.41
CA ILE A 16 -1.47 -1.37 8.55
C ILE A 16 -1.05 -2.26 7.40
N ILE A 17 -0.81 -3.55 7.66
CA ILE A 17 -0.47 -4.52 6.61
C ILE A 17 -1.62 -4.61 5.60
N LYS A 18 -2.88 -4.66 6.06
CA LYS A 18 -4.06 -4.68 5.19
C LYS A 18 -4.15 -3.42 4.32
N GLU A 19 -3.89 -2.25 4.90
CA GLU A 19 -3.90 -0.98 4.17
C GLU A 19 -2.77 -0.90 3.13
N ILE A 20 -1.58 -1.43 3.45
CA ILE A 20 -0.47 -1.52 2.49
C ILE A 20 -0.85 -2.40 1.30
N LYS A 21 -1.41 -3.59 1.53
CA LYS A 21 -1.88 -4.48 0.45
C LYS A 21 -2.97 -3.83 -0.41
N ALA A 22 -3.91 -3.13 0.23
CA ALA A 22 -4.93 -2.36 -0.49
C ALA A 22 -4.31 -1.26 -1.35
N ALA A 23 -3.33 -0.52 -0.82
CA ALA A 23 -2.63 0.52 -1.57
C ALA A 23 -1.85 -0.04 -2.78
N GLN A 24 -1.25 -1.23 -2.67
CA GLN A 24 -0.62 -1.91 -3.82
C GLN A 24 -1.63 -2.23 -4.93
N LEU A 25 -2.83 -2.72 -4.57
CA LEU A 25 -3.89 -2.96 -5.54
C LEU A 25 -4.41 -1.66 -6.16
N GLU A 26 -4.58 -0.61 -5.36
CA GLU A 26 -4.96 0.73 -5.85
C GLU A 26 -3.94 1.27 -6.87
N ILE A 27 -2.64 1.12 -6.60
CA ILE A 27 -1.58 1.51 -7.54
C ILE A 27 -1.73 0.73 -8.85
N LYS A 28 -1.87 -0.60 -8.78
CA LYS A 28 -2.03 -1.42 -9.99
C LYS A 28 -3.25 -1.04 -10.81
N HIS A 29 -4.36 -0.67 -10.16
CA HIS A 29 -5.54 -0.17 -10.84
C HIS A 29 -5.31 1.19 -11.51
N ALA A 30 -4.62 2.11 -10.83
CA ALA A 30 -4.27 3.42 -11.39
C ALA A 30 -3.28 3.30 -12.56
N GLU A 31 -2.32 2.36 -12.48
CA GLU A 31 -1.41 2.04 -13.58
C GLU A 31 -2.17 1.52 -14.79
N ASN A 32 -3.09 0.57 -14.60
CA ASN A 32 -3.94 0.09 -15.68
C ASN A 32 -4.78 1.24 -16.26
N PHE A 33 -5.37 2.09 -15.42
CA PHE A 33 -6.16 3.24 -15.89
C PHE A 33 -5.31 4.18 -16.76
N PHE A 34 -4.10 4.53 -16.32
CA PHE A 34 -3.15 5.33 -17.10
C PHE A 34 -2.75 4.66 -18.42
N GLN A 35 -2.63 3.32 -18.46
CA GLN A 35 -2.30 2.60 -19.69
C GLN A 35 -3.44 2.57 -20.71
N PHE A 36 -4.69 2.55 -20.27
CA PHE A 36 -5.85 2.40 -21.15
C PHE A 36 -6.58 3.71 -21.46
N VAL A 37 -6.33 4.77 -20.71
CA VAL A 37 -6.93 6.08 -20.97
C VAL A 37 -6.42 6.61 -22.32
N SER A 38 -7.36 6.94 -23.21
CA SER A 38 -7.07 7.46 -24.56
C SER A 38 -7.47 8.92 -24.72
N ASP A 39 -8.27 9.44 -23.80
CA ASP A 39 -8.67 10.84 -23.78
C ASP A 39 -7.53 11.70 -23.19
N PRO A 40 -6.95 12.64 -23.95
CA PRO A 40 -5.87 13.49 -23.48
C PRO A 40 -6.19 14.27 -22.20
N GLU A 41 -7.44 14.69 -21.99
CA GLU A 41 -7.83 15.43 -20.78
C GLU A 41 -7.84 14.53 -19.53
N LEU A 42 -8.01 13.22 -19.73
CA LEU A 42 -8.03 12.23 -18.65
C LEU A 42 -6.64 11.62 -18.38
N VAL A 43 -5.67 11.81 -19.28
CA VAL A 43 -4.28 11.36 -19.07
C VAL A 43 -3.69 12.05 -17.84
N ASP A 44 -3.84 13.36 -17.72
CA ASP A 44 -3.33 14.11 -16.57
C ASP A 44 -4.01 13.63 -15.28
N VAL A 45 -5.32 13.39 -15.32
CA VAL A 45 -6.07 12.82 -14.19
C VAL A 45 -5.49 11.47 -13.78
N ALA A 46 -5.19 10.60 -14.74
CA ALA A 46 -4.60 9.29 -14.49
C ALA A 46 -3.18 9.37 -13.90
N ILE A 47 -2.36 10.33 -14.36
CA ILE A 47 -1.03 10.61 -13.79
C ILE A 47 -1.16 11.04 -12.33
N TYR A 48 -2.02 12.02 -12.05
CA TYR A 48 -2.22 12.53 -10.70
C TYR A 48 -2.77 11.47 -9.75
N ASP A 49 -3.72 10.64 -10.19
CA ASP A 49 -4.24 9.55 -9.37
C ASP A 49 -3.12 8.53 -9.05
N LEU A 50 -2.37 8.08 -10.05
CA LEU A 50 -1.27 7.15 -9.87
C LEU A 50 -0.23 7.69 -8.87
N GLU A 51 0.18 8.95 -9.01
CA GLU A 51 1.15 9.59 -8.13
C GLU A 51 0.60 9.71 -6.69
N ALA A 52 -0.69 10.05 -6.54
CA ALA A 52 -1.34 10.10 -5.24
C ALA A 52 -1.39 8.73 -4.56
N LYS A 53 -1.68 7.66 -5.31
CA LYS A 53 -1.67 6.27 -4.80
C LYS A 53 -0.26 5.84 -4.37
N LYS A 54 0.77 6.14 -5.18
CA LYS A 54 2.17 5.87 -4.85
C LYS A 54 2.64 6.63 -3.61
N SER A 55 2.25 7.90 -3.49
CA SER A 55 2.54 8.72 -2.31
C SER A 55 1.91 8.14 -1.03
N LYS A 56 0.62 7.74 -1.09
CA LYS A 56 -0.07 7.06 0.02
C LYS A 56 0.61 5.76 0.42
N TYR A 57 0.99 4.92 -0.54
CA TYR A 57 1.72 3.68 -0.26
C TYR A 57 3.06 3.95 0.43
N SER A 58 3.87 4.88 -0.08
CA SER A 58 5.13 5.29 0.53
C SER A 58 4.97 5.78 1.97
N TYR A 59 3.91 6.55 2.25
CA TYR A 59 3.56 6.95 3.61
C TYR A 59 3.27 5.73 4.51
N LEU A 60 2.44 4.79 4.06
CA LEU A 60 2.10 3.58 4.82
C LEU A 60 3.32 2.71 5.11
N ILE A 61 4.23 2.57 4.15
CA ILE A 61 5.50 1.86 4.35
C ILE A 61 6.36 2.55 5.41
N ARG A 62 6.44 3.88 5.41
CA ARG A 62 7.15 4.65 6.44
C ARG A 62 6.53 4.42 7.83
N VAL A 63 5.21 4.51 7.95
CA VAL A 63 4.49 4.24 9.20
C VAL A 63 4.75 2.81 9.70
N ALA A 64 4.73 1.81 8.81
CA ALA A 64 5.01 0.43 9.18
C ALA A 64 6.44 0.24 9.71
N LYS A 65 7.42 0.90 9.08
CA LYS A 65 8.83 0.91 9.52
C LYS A 65 8.99 1.56 10.90
N GLU A 66 8.35 2.72 11.12
CA GLU A 66 8.35 3.42 12.41
C GLU A 66 7.74 2.57 13.54
N LYS A 67 6.74 1.74 13.21
CA LYS A 67 6.13 0.77 14.15
C LYS A 67 6.88 -0.55 14.26
N GLY A 68 8.02 -0.73 13.60
CA GLY A 68 8.82 -1.95 13.69
C GLY A 68 8.17 -3.19 13.05
N ILE A 69 7.22 -3.00 12.14
CA ILE A 69 6.56 -4.07 11.38
C ILE A 69 7.54 -4.55 10.29
N LYS A 70 8.59 -5.30 10.66
CA LYS A 70 9.65 -5.71 9.74
C LYS A 70 9.38 -7.06 9.06
N ASN A 71 8.88 -8.06 9.80
CA ASN A 71 8.74 -9.43 9.30
C ASN A 71 7.60 -9.64 8.28
N SER A 72 6.58 -8.78 8.23
CA SER A 72 5.50 -8.89 7.23
C SER A 72 5.70 -8.02 5.98
N LEU A 73 6.72 -7.16 5.96
CA LEU A 73 7.03 -6.35 4.76
C LEU A 73 7.77 -7.17 3.70
N GLU A 74 8.57 -8.16 4.10
CA GLU A 74 9.20 -9.09 3.14
C GLU A 74 8.17 -9.92 2.37
N GLU A 75 7.09 -10.38 3.04
CA GLU A 75 5.97 -11.06 2.36
C GLU A 75 5.23 -10.15 1.37
N CYS A 76 5.20 -8.83 1.60
CA CYS A 76 4.48 -7.86 0.76
C CYS A 76 5.30 -7.40 -0.46
N LEU A 77 6.64 -7.44 -0.37
CA LEU A 77 7.56 -7.06 -1.47
C LEU A 77 7.75 -8.21 -2.46
N ILE A 78 7.71 -9.47 -1.99
CA ILE A 78 7.89 -10.66 -2.84
C ILE A 78 6.73 -10.82 -3.84
N GLU A 79 5.49 -10.45 -3.48
CA GLU A 79 4.34 -10.52 -4.40
C GLU A 79 4.42 -9.50 -5.57
N SER A 80 5.18 -8.40 -5.42
CA SER A 80 5.34 -7.40 -6.49
C SER A 80 6.49 -7.68 -7.47
N LEU A 81 7.41 -8.59 -7.14
CA LEU A 81 8.58 -8.93 -7.97
C LEU A 81 8.51 -10.34 -8.59
N ALA A 82 7.45 -11.11 -8.33
CA ALA A 82 7.29 -12.48 -8.80
C ALA A 82 6.47 -12.62 -10.10
N LYS A 83 6.57 -11.68 -11.04
CA LYS A 83 5.99 -11.85 -12.37
C LYS A 83 6.89 -11.36 -13.49
#